data_AF-A0A820LPD7-F1
#
_entry.id   AF-A0A820LPD7-F1
#
_cell.length_a   1.000
_cell.length_b   1.000
_cell.length_c   1.000
_cell.angle_alpha   90.00
_cell.angle_beta   90.00
_cell.angle_gamma   90.00
#
_symmetry.space_group_name_H-M   'P 1'
#
loop_
_entity.id
_entity.type
_entity.pdbx_description
1 polymer ?
#
loop_
_entity_poly.entity_id
_entity_poly.type
_entity_poly.pdbx_seq_one_letter_code
_entity_poly.pdbx_strand_id
1 'polypeptide(L)'
;VNTFGAEQQQQAVDGWSLAGHIQRVLANDAEYMPYFLALLGYTFCAMTFTSQHFLTRVLVYDILFTIGRYIYTISYLIGNPYGRILGFLITVIVLFVTSIDHVYYITKGLYNLKCNP
;
A
#
# COMPACT_ATOMS: atom_id res chain seq x y z
N VAL A 1 -5.12 -34.31 -27.22
CA VAL A 1 -5.00 -33.51 -25.98
C VAL A 1 -3.83 -32.55 -26.16
N ASN A 2 -4.10 -31.36 -26.71
CA ASN A 2 -3.11 -30.28 -26.91
C ASN A 2 -3.68 -28.97 -26.37
N THR A 3 -4.18 -29.00 -25.14
CA THR A 3 -4.76 -27.84 -24.45
C THR A 3 -3.70 -26.90 -23.86
N PHE A 4 -2.50 -27.39 -23.56
CA PHE A 4 -1.41 -26.58 -22.99
C PHE A 4 -0.75 -25.58 -23.96
N GLY A 5 -0.77 -25.85 -25.27
CA GLY A 5 -0.16 -24.95 -26.27
C GLY A 5 -1.04 -23.75 -26.63
N ALA A 6 -2.37 -23.91 -26.56
CA ALA A 6 -3.32 -22.85 -26.86
C ALA A 6 -3.37 -21.78 -25.75
N GLU A 7 -3.28 -22.20 -24.47
CA GLU A 7 -3.28 -21.28 -23.32
C GLU A 7 -2.03 -20.39 -23.28
N GLN A 8 -0.86 -20.91 -23.66
CA GLN A 8 0.38 -20.13 -23.71
C GLN A 8 0.41 -19.13 -24.89
N GLN A 9 -0.19 -19.46 -26.03
CA GLN A 9 -0.28 -18.54 -27.16
C GLN A 9 -1.32 -17.43 -26.93
N GLN A 10 -2.42 -17.70 -26.21
CA GLN A 10 -3.38 -16.67 -25.82
C GLN A 10 -2.81 -15.71 -24.75
N GLN A 11 -2.06 -16.23 -23.77
CA GLN A 11 -1.34 -15.40 -22.78
C GLN A 11 -0.30 -14.45 -23.40
N ALA A 12 0.30 -14.80 -24.54
CA ALA A 12 1.27 -13.94 -25.23
C ALA A 12 0.61 -12.78 -26.00
N VAL A 13 -0.62 -12.98 -26.51
CA VAL A 13 -1.41 -11.93 -27.17
C VAL A 13 -2.13 -11.04 -26.15
N ASP A 14 -2.51 -11.61 -24.99
CA ASP A 14 -3.20 -10.90 -23.90
C ASP A 14 -2.26 -10.17 -22.93
N GLY A 15 -0.95 -10.48 -22.96
CA GLY A 15 0.07 -9.90 -22.10
C GLY A 15 0.28 -8.38 -22.25
N TRP A 16 -0.27 -7.80 -23.33
CA TRP A 16 -0.30 -6.36 -23.65
C TRP A 16 -1.73 -5.81 -23.78
N SER A 17 -2.76 -6.58 -23.41
CA SER A 17 -4.13 -6.07 -23.37
C SER A 17 -4.32 -5.13 -22.17
N LEU A 18 -5.05 -4.04 -22.37
CA LEU A 18 -5.40 -3.10 -21.29
C LEU A 18 -6.09 -3.81 -20.12
N ALA A 19 -6.91 -4.83 -20.42
CA ALA A 19 -7.58 -5.66 -19.41
C ALA A 19 -6.58 -6.42 -18.53
N GLY A 20 -5.54 -7.04 -19.12
CA GLY A 20 -4.49 -7.72 -18.37
C GLY A 20 -3.68 -6.76 -17.49
N HIS A 21 -3.43 -5.54 -17.96
CA HIS A 21 -2.78 -4.51 -17.17
C HIS A 21 -3.62 -4.07 -15.97
N ILE A 22 -4.91 -3.83 -16.18
CA ILE A 22 -5.86 -3.49 -15.11
C ILE A 22 -5.94 -4.60 -14.07
N GLN A 23 -6.04 -5.86 -14.49
CA GLN A 23 -6.13 -6.99 -13.57
C GLN A 23 -4.89 -7.13 -12.67
N ARG A 24 -3.68 -6.87 -13.21
CA ARG A 24 -2.44 -6.89 -12.42
C ARG A 24 -2.36 -5.73 -11.44
N VAL A 25 -2.84 -4.54 -11.81
CA VAL A 25 -2.96 -3.40 -10.88
C VAL A 25 -3.93 -3.74 -9.76
N LEU A 26 -5.12 -4.26 -10.08
CA LEU A 26 -6.11 -4.68 -9.10
C LEU A 26 -5.60 -5.76 -8.16
N ALA A 27 -4.88 -6.76 -8.68
CA ALA A 27 -4.26 -7.80 -7.86
C ALA A 27 -3.23 -7.20 -6.89
N ASN A 28 -2.46 -6.21 -7.35
CA ASN A 28 -1.51 -5.50 -6.50
C ASN A 28 -2.23 -4.62 -5.46
N ASP A 29 -3.29 -3.89 -5.84
CA ASP A 29 -4.11 -3.13 -4.88
C ASP A 29 -4.72 -4.06 -3.82
N ALA A 30 -5.22 -5.23 -4.21
CA ALA A 30 -5.79 -6.22 -3.30
C ALA A 30 -4.76 -6.76 -2.28
N GLU A 31 -3.47 -6.76 -2.62
CA GLU A 31 -2.40 -7.17 -1.72
C GLU A 31 -2.03 -6.04 -0.75
N TYR A 32 -1.80 -4.81 -1.23
CA TYR A 32 -1.21 -3.74 -0.41
C TYR A 32 -2.25 -2.87 0.32
N MET A 33 -3.44 -2.69 -0.25
CA MET A 33 -4.48 -1.83 0.32
C MET A 33 -4.99 -2.32 1.69
N PRO A 34 -5.20 -3.64 1.93
CA PRO A 34 -5.65 -4.11 3.24
C PRO A 34 -4.67 -3.79 4.37
N TYR A 35 -3.35 -3.85 4.12
CA TYR A 35 -2.35 -3.50 5.14
C TYR A 35 -2.44 -2.03 5.53
N PHE A 36 -2.59 -1.15 4.53
CA PHE A 36 -2.72 0.28 4.77
C PHE A 36 -4.02 0.62 5.52
N LEU A 37 -5.13 0.01 5.13
CA LEU A 37 -6.42 0.17 5.82
C LEU A 37 -6.37 -0.37 7.26
N ALA A 38 -5.67 -1.47 7.50
CA ALA A 38 -5.50 -2.02 8.85
C ALA A 38 -4.71 -1.04 9.74
N LEU A 39 -3.65 -0.42 9.23
CA LEU A 39 -2.89 0.61 9.95
C LEU A 39 -3.74 1.86 10.25
N LEU A 40 -4.52 2.33 9.28
CA LEU A 40 -5.45 3.45 9.50
C LEU A 40 -6.51 3.13 10.55
N GLY A 41 -7.13 1.95 10.46
CA GLY A 41 -8.11 1.48 11.45
C GLY A 41 -7.50 1.39 12.83
N TYR A 42 -6.27 0.90 12.93
CA TYR A 42 -5.53 0.86 14.19
C TYR A 42 -5.28 2.27 14.75
N THR A 43 -4.85 3.23 13.92
CA THR A 43 -4.68 4.64 14.34
C THR A 43 -5.97 5.19 14.94
N PHE A 44 -7.11 4.92 14.30
CA PHE A 44 -8.42 5.36 14.79
C PHE A 44 -8.76 4.74 16.15
N CYS A 45 -8.51 3.44 16.34
CA CYS A 45 -8.71 2.78 17.63
C CYS A 45 -7.76 3.31 18.73
N ALA A 46 -6.54 3.70 18.35
CA ALA A 46 -5.51 4.18 19.28
C ALA A 46 -5.54 5.72 19.48
N MET A 47 -6.48 6.45 18.85
CA MET A 47 -6.47 7.92 18.85
C MET A 47 -6.52 8.52 20.25
N THR A 48 -7.20 7.85 21.20
CA THR A 48 -7.33 8.32 22.59
C THR A 48 -6.02 8.23 23.39
N PHE A 49 -5.04 7.47 22.91
CA PHE A 49 -3.78 7.21 23.61
C PHE A 49 -2.55 7.71 22.84
N THR A 50 -2.76 8.37 21.70
CA THR A 50 -1.70 8.83 20.81
C THR A 50 -1.65 10.35 20.75
N SER A 51 -0.49 10.92 20.38
CA SER A 51 -0.31 12.37 20.32
C SER A 51 -0.89 12.96 19.04
N GLN A 52 -1.28 14.24 19.07
CA GLN A 52 -1.67 14.97 17.85
C GLN A 52 -0.60 14.91 16.75
N HIS A 53 0.69 14.91 17.14
CA HIS A 53 1.80 14.74 16.20
C HIS A 53 1.76 13.39 15.45
N PHE A 54 1.33 12.30 16.11
CA PHE A 54 1.19 11.01 15.44
C PHE A 54 0.08 11.04 14.40
N LEU A 55 -1.08 11.63 14.74
CA LEU A 55 -2.20 11.77 13.80
C LEU A 55 -1.80 12.55 12.54
N THR A 56 -1.09 13.68 12.70
CA THR A 56 -0.59 14.45 11.55
C THR A 56 0.34 13.64 10.67
N ARG A 57 1.24 12.83 11.25
CA ARG A 57 2.15 11.97 10.48
C ARG A 57 1.39 10.90 9.70
N VAL A 58 0.38 10.28 10.32
CA VAL A 58 -0.48 9.29 9.64
C VAL A 58 -1.21 9.90 8.45
N LEU A 59 -1.72 11.13 8.57
CA LEU A 59 -2.33 11.84 7.44
C LEU A 59 -1.33 12.12 6.30
N VAL A 60 -0.08 12.46 6.63
CA VAL A 60 0.97 12.62 5.62
C VAL A 60 1.27 11.28 4.93
N TYR A 61 1.29 10.17 5.69
CA TYR A 61 1.46 8.84 5.12
C TYR A 61 0.31 8.44 4.21
N ASP A 62 -0.92 8.80 4.54
CA ASP A 62 -2.09 8.57 3.68
C ASP A 62 -1.99 9.28 2.34
N ILE A 63 -1.59 10.55 2.36
CA ILE A 63 -1.35 11.32 1.14
C ILE A 63 -0.23 10.68 0.30
N LEU A 64 0.91 10.35 0.93
CA LEU A 64 2.04 9.74 0.22
C LEU A 64 1.72 8.35 -0.33
N PHE A 65 0.98 7.54 0.42
CA PHE A 65 0.52 6.23 -0.01
C PHE A 65 -0.36 6.36 -1.24
N THR A 66 -1.38 7.23 -1.18
CA THR A 66 -2.30 7.48 -2.28
C THR A 66 -1.58 7.96 -3.53
N ILE A 67 -0.63 8.89 -3.40
CA ILE A 67 0.21 9.36 -4.52
C ILE A 67 1.03 8.20 -5.09
N GLY A 68 1.66 7.38 -4.25
CA GLY A 68 2.44 6.22 -4.68
C GLY A 68 1.60 5.21 -5.47
N ARG A 69 0.39 4.89 -4.99
CA ARG A 69 -0.58 4.04 -5.72
C ARG A 69 -0.98 4.66 -7.04
N TYR A 70 -1.27 5.96 -7.07
CA TYR A 70 -1.69 6.64 -8.30
C TYR A 70 -0.59 6.63 -9.37
N ILE A 71 0.66 6.93 -8.97
CA ILE A 71 1.84 6.85 -9.85
C ILE A 71 2.01 5.41 -10.36
N TYR A 72 1.90 4.41 -9.49
CA TYR A 72 1.99 3.00 -9.86
C TYR A 72 0.94 2.65 -10.92
N THR A 73 -0.33 2.94 -10.65
CA THR A 73 -1.47 2.61 -11.52
C THR A 73 -1.35 3.29 -12.87
N ILE A 74 -1.13 4.61 -12.93
CA ILE A 74 -0.97 5.32 -14.21
C ILE A 74 0.22 4.75 -14.98
N SER A 75 1.36 4.57 -14.32
CA SER A 75 2.57 4.05 -14.97
C SER A 75 2.35 2.64 -15.52
N TYR A 76 1.53 1.83 -14.85
CA TYR A 76 1.14 0.52 -15.32
C TYR A 76 0.26 0.59 -16.57
N LEU A 77 -0.73 1.48 -16.58
CA LEU A 77 -1.65 1.65 -17.71
C LEU A 77 -0.95 2.19 -18.96
N ILE A 78 0.00 3.12 -18.82
CA ILE A 78 0.77 3.67 -19.94
C ILE A 78 1.99 2.82 -20.34
N GLY A 79 2.26 1.73 -19.62
CA GLY A 79 3.40 0.85 -19.89
C GLY A 79 4.78 1.39 -19.48
N ASN A 80 4.86 2.40 -18.61
CA ASN A 80 6.12 2.97 -18.11
C ASN A 80 6.71 2.08 -16.99
N PRO A 81 7.84 1.38 -17.21
CA PRO A 81 8.46 0.53 -16.19
C PRO A 81 9.01 1.30 -14.99
N TYR A 82 9.63 2.46 -15.21
CA TYR A 82 10.27 3.22 -14.14
C TYR A 82 9.26 3.82 -13.18
N GLY A 83 8.16 4.36 -13.70
CA GLY A 83 7.08 4.90 -12.88
C GLY A 83 6.38 3.81 -12.04
N ARG A 84 6.24 2.58 -12.57
CA ARG A 84 5.74 1.43 -11.81
C ARG A 84 6.64 1.12 -10.62
N ILE A 85 7.95 1.02 -10.85
CA ILE A 85 8.91 0.71 -9.79
C ILE A 85 8.91 1.83 -8.74
N LEU A 86 8.92 3.09 -9.18
CA LEU A 86 8.91 4.25 -8.29
C LEU A 86 7.65 4.28 -7.41
N GLY A 87 6.47 4.14 -8.02
CA GLY A 87 5.21 4.11 -7.29
C GLY A 87 5.15 2.98 -6.27
N PHE A 88 5.61 1.78 -6.66
CA PHE A 88 5.70 0.63 -5.78
C PHE A 88 6.65 0.86 -4.59
N LEU A 89 7.84 1.40 -4.84
CA LEU A 89 8.81 1.69 -3.77
C LEU A 89 8.27 2.72 -2.78
N ILE A 90 7.59 3.77 -3.27
CA ILE A 90 6.93 4.75 -2.40
C ILE A 90 5.90 4.05 -1.49
N THR A 91 5.04 3.19 -2.06
CA THR A 91 4.04 2.43 -1.29
C THR A 91 4.70 1.58 -0.19
N VAL A 92 5.76 0.83 -0.53
CA VAL A 92 6.45 -0.05 0.43
C VAL A 92 7.15 0.76 1.53
N ILE A 93 7.84 1.84 1.18
CA ILE A 93 8.53 2.71 2.15
C ILE A 93 7.51 3.33 3.10
N VAL A 94 6.39 3.83 2.58
CA VAL A 94 5.34 4.42 3.40
C VAL A 94 4.75 3.40 4.36
N LEU A 95 4.42 2.18 3.89
CA LEU A 95 3.94 1.10 4.75
C LEU A 95 4.94 0.74 5.84
N PHE A 96 6.22 0.62 5.48
CA PHE A 96 7.28 0.30 6.42
C PHE A 96 7.45 1.38 7.50
N VAL A 97 7.58 2.65 7.11
CA VAL A 97 7.73 3.77 8.06
C VAL A 97 6.49 3.91 8.95
N THR A 98 5.30 3.81 8.36
CA THR A 98 4.03 3.88 9.10
C THR A 98 3.96 2.77 10.14
N SER A 99 4.36 1.54 9.80
CA SER A 99 4.36 0.42 10.74
C SER A 99 5.31 0.63 11.93
N ILE A 100 6.51 1.17 11.69
CA ILE A 100 7.48 1.49 12.76
C ILE A 100 6.92 2.56 13.69
N ASP A 101 6.36 3.63 13.13
CA ASP A 101 5.77 4.70 13.94
C ASP A 101 4.61 4.19 14.78
N HIS A 102 3.74 3.36 14.22
CA HIS A 102 2.67 2.72 14.98
C HIS A 102 3.23 2.03 16.22
N VAL A 103 4.19 1.10 16.03
CA VAL A 103 4.80 0.37 17.14
C VAL A 103 5.40 1.33 18.19
N TYR A 104 6.11 2.36 17.76
CA TYR A 104 6.73 3.33 18.65
C TYR A 104 5.70 4.12 19.47
N TYR A 105 4.70 4.72 18.83
CA TYR A 105 3.72 5.58 19.52
C TYR A 105 2.76 4.78 20.40
N ILE A 106 2.42 3.55 20.02
CA ILE A 106 1.64 2.64 20.86
C ILE A 106 2.41 2.29 22.12
N THR A 107 3.66 1.84 21.96
CA THR A 107 4.50 1.43 23.09
C THR A 107 4.68 2.58 24.06
N LYS A 108 4.92 3.79 23.53
CA LYS A 108 5.02 5.01 24.33
C LYS A 108 3.70 5.39 25.01
N GLY A 109 2.56 5.28 24.30
CA GLY A 109 1.23 5.55 24.86
C GLY A 109 0.89 4.60 26.00
N LEU A 110 1.11 3.30 25.82
CA LEU A 110 0.91 2.28 26.85
C LEU A 110 1.82 2.48 28.07
N TYR A 111 3.08 2.85 27.86
CA TYR A 111 4.01 3.16 28.95
C TYR A 111 3.52 4.35 29.78
N ASN A 112 3.06 5.42 29.12
CA ASN A 112 2.56 6.61 29.82
C ASN A 112 1.32 6.29 30.67
N LEU A 113 0.38 5.49 30.16
CA LEU A 113 -0.81 5.06 30.92
C LEU A 113 -0.45 4.22 32.15
N LYS A 114 0.60 3.39 32.06
CA LYS A 114 1.01 2.51 33.16
C LYS A 114 1.79 3.26 34.25
N CYS A 115 2.55 4.29 33.87
CA CYS A 115 3.46 4.99 34.79
C CYS A 115 2.92 6.35 35.29
N ASN A 116 1.89 6.92 34.67
CA ASN A 116 1.15 8.11 35.12
C ASN A 116 -0.36 7.87 34.92
N PRO A 117 -1.00 7.07 35.79
CA PRO A 117 -2.44 6.81 35.71
C PRO A 117 -3.30 8.04 36.01
#